data_AF-A0A819NTF7-F1
#
_entry.id   AF-A0A819NTF7-F1
#
_cell.length_a   1.000
_cell.length_b   1.000
_cell.length_c   1.000
_cell.angle_alpha   90.00
_cell.angle_beta   90.00
_cell.angle_gamma   90.00
#
_symmetry.space_group_name_H-M   'P 1'
#
loop_
_entity.id
_entity.type
_entity.pdbx_description
1 polymer ?
#
loop_
_entity_poly.entity_id
_entity_poly.type
_entity_poly.pdbx_seq_one_letter_code
_entity_poly.pdbx_strand_id
1 'polypeptide(L)'
;MTQKSTFKLGIIVTYLREILKVLVIGFRRYPTLAAIHIDTPFSLICASLYTWLDFSITIVDTGFCRNDFYSTDKNYNTAFIRLLKSTIGGIVYMCRLDYSPLGRKLETSDSGFSAYCGFIHVECAHRHPVLLCFISHLLRDHLYKQSFKHWSKARRKWALAIFLVNNPKLVNRRKQFLNRSTKNEVKITLIERKNGNKTDITSLSTVSHRSSIGLQLALDDLSVREQF
;
A
#
# COMPACT_ATOMS: atom_id res chain seq x y z
N MET A 1 5.04 -22.27 63.61
CA MET A 1 4.89 -22.97 62.30
C MET A 1 3.59 -22.64 61.55
N THR A 2 2.56 -22.11 62.21
CA THR A 2 1.21 -21.86 61.66
C THR A 2 1.07 -20.61 60.78
N GLN A 3 1.97 -19.63 60.86
CA GLN A 3 1.86 -18.38 60.09
C GLN A 3 2.26 -18.53 58.62
N LYS A 4 3.13 -19.51 58.31
CA LYS A 4 3.62 -19.75 56.94
C LYS A 4 2.60 -20.50 56.08
N SER A 5 1.72 -21.30 56.70
CA SER A 5 0.64 -22.02 56.00
C SER A 5 -0.56 -21.13 55.70
N THR A 6 -0.93 -20.22 56.61
CA THR A 6 -2.02 -19.25 56.37
C THR A 6 -1.67 -18.26 55.25
N PHE A 7 -0.41 -17.84 55.16
CA PHE A 7 0.06 -16.98 54.07
C PHE A 7 -0.03 -17.66 52.69
N LYS A 8 0.40 -18.93 52.59
CA LYS A 8 0.28 -19.71 51.35
C LYS A 8 -1.17 -19.91 50.92
N LEU A 9 -2.07 -20.17 51.88
CA LEU A 9 -3.49 -20.34 51.59
C LEU A 9 -4.12 -19.04 51.04
N GLY A 10 -3.77 -17.88 51.61
CA GLY A 10 -4.23 -16.58 51.15
C GLY A 10 -3.83 -16.28 49.71
N ILE A 11 -2.58 -16.60 49.35
CA ILE A 11 -2.08 -16.45 47.97
C ILE A 11 -2.89 -17.31 47.00
N ILE A 12 -3.13 -18.58 47.34
CA ILE A 12 -3.90 -19.50 46.48
C ILE A 12 -5.33 -18.98 46.27
N VAL A 13 -5.98 -18.47 47.32
CA VAL A 13 -7.34 -17.90 47.24
C VAL A 13 -7.37 -16.65 46.36
N THR A 14 -6.34 -15.79 46.42
CA THR A 14 -6.27 -14.62 45.53
C THR A 14 -6.11 -15.02 44.06
N TYR A 15 -5.23 -15.97 43.74
CA TYR A 15 -5.10 -16.46 42.37
C TYR A 15 -6.37 -17.14 41.86
N LEU A 16 -7.03 -17.94 42.70
CA LEU A 16 -8.30 -18.58 42.35
C LEU A 16 -9.39 -17.55 42.04
N ARG A 17 -9.45 -16.46 42.83
CA ARG A 17 -10.37 -15.34 42.59
C ARG A 17 -10.09 -14.64 41.26
N GLU A 18 -8.83 -14.39 40.93
CA GLU A 18 -8.48 -13.74 39.66
C GLU A 18 -8.77 -14.63 38.45
N ILE A 19 -8.50 -15.93 38.54
CA ILE A 19 -8.85 -16.91 37.50
C ILE A 19 -10.37 -16.97 37.30
N LEU A 20 -11.14 -16.98 38.40
CA LEU A 20 -12.60 -17.01 38.33
C LEU A 20 -13.17 -15.74 37.66
N LYS A 21 -12.58 -14.56 37.92
CA LYS A 21 -12.97 -13.31 37.25
C LYS A 21 -12.74 -13.39 35.74
N VAL A 22 -11.56 -13.86 35.30
CA VAL A 22 -11.24 -14.02 33.88
C VAL A 22 -12.20 -15.00 33.19
N LEU A 23 -12.53 -16.09 33.89
CA LEU A 23 -13.49 -17.09 33.40
C LEU A 23 -14.90 -16.52 33.25
N VAL A 24 -15.39 -15.76 34.24
CA VAL A 24 -16.71 -15.10 34.21
C VAL A 24 -16.79 -14.06 33.09
N ILE A 25 -15.71 -13.32 32.82
CA ILE A 25 -15.63 -12.39 31.68
C ILE A 25 -15.78 -13.15 30.34
N GLY A 26 -15.16 -14.32 30.22
CA GLY A 26 -15.32 -15.20 29.06
C GLY A 26 -16.77 -15.64 28.86
N PHE A 27 -17.43 -16.12 29.92
CA PHE A 27 -18.83 -16.52 29.87
C PHE A 27 -19.79 -15.36 29.56
N ARG A 28 -19.48 -14.14 30.01
CA ARG A 28 -20.29 -12.94 29.71
C ARG A 28 -20.32 -12.61 28.21
N ARG A 29 -19.24 -12.89 27.47
CA ARG A 29 -19.18 -12.65 26.02
C ARG A 29 -19.68 -13.81 25.17
N TYR A 30 -19.87 -15.00 25.75
CA TYR A 30 -20.34 -16.18 25.04
C TYR A 30 -21.68 -15.98 24.29
N PRO A 31 -22.71 -15.30 24.84
CA PRO A 31 -23.98 -15.08 24.15
C PRO A 31 -23.83 -14.29 22.84
N THR A 32 -22.86 -13.38 22.76
CA THR A 32 -22.61 -12.59 21.54
C THR A 32 -22.04 -13.45 20.41
N LEU A 33 -21.16 -14.40 20.74
CA LEU A 33 -20.59 -15.35 19.79
C LEU A 33 -21.64 -16.39 19.35
N ALA A 34 -22.47 -16.86 20.28
CA ALA A 34 -23.57 -17.77 19.98
C ALA A 34 -24.63 -17.13 19.06
N ALA A 35 -24.93 -15.84 19.26
CA ALA A 35 -25.88 -15.10 18.43
C ALA A 35 -25.43 -14.92 16.97
N ILE A 36 -24.10 -14.82 16.74
CA ILE A 36 -23.51 -14.77 15.39
C ILE A 36 -23.64 -16.11 14.68
N HIS A 37 -23.53 -17.24 15.39
CA HIS A 37 -23.62 -18.57 14.77
C HIS A 37 -25.06 -18.97 14.36
N ILE A 38 -26.08 -18.27 14.88
CA ILE A 38 -27.50 -18.59 14.63
C ILE A 38 -28.05 -17.81 13.41
N ASP A 39 -27.37 -16.76 12.94
CA ASP A 39 -27.68 -15.95 11.74
C ASP A 39 -29.14 -15.45 11.59
N THR A 40 -29.91 -15.39 12.68
CA THR A 40 -31.26 -14.82 12.66
C THR A 40 -31.23 -13.30 12.87
N PRO A 41 -32.09 -12.52 12.19
CA PRO A 41 -32.13 -11.06 12.37
C PRO A 41 -32.46 -10.67 13.82
N PHE A 42 -33.29 -11.44 14.51
CA PHE A 42 -33.64 -11.21 15.92
C PHE A 42 -32.44 -11.44 16.85
N SER A 43 -31.64 -12.51 16.66
CA SER A 43 -30.45 -12.75 17.48
C SER A 43 -29.41 -11.66 17.31
N LEU A 44 -29.24 -11.12 16.10
CA LEU A 44 -28.32 -10.01 15.82
C LEU A 44 -28.78 -8.70 16.48
N ILE A 45 -30.08 -8.40 16.47
CA ILE A 45 -30.64 -7.22 17.16
C ILE A 45 -30.44 -7.36 18.67
N CYS A 46 -30.74 -8.52 19.25
CA CYS A 46 -30.54 -8.77 20.68
C CYS A 46 -29.05 -8.71 21.07
N ALA A 47 -28.14 -9.23 20.23
CA ALA A 47 -26.70 -9.15 20.46
C ALA A 47 -26.18 -7.71 20.37
N SER A 48 -26.68 -6.93 19.41
CA SER A 48 -26.39 -5.50 19.30
C SER A 48 -26.85 -4.75 20.55
N LEU A 49 -28.10 -4.94 21.00
CA LEU A 49 -28.60 -4.32 22.23
C LEU A 49 -27.79 -4.75 23.47
N TYR A 50 -27.45 -6.03 23.58
CA TYR A 50 -26.63 -6.55 24.67
C TYR A 50 -25.23 -5.92 24.72
N THR A 51 -24.56 -5.81 23.57
CA THR A 51 -23.24 -5.16 23.48
C THR A 51 -23.31 -3.66 23.78
N TRP A 52 -24.37 -2.97 23.33
CA TRP A 52 -24.60 -1.56 23.67
C TRP A 52 -24.86 -1.36 25.16
N LEU A 53 -25.61 -2.25 25.80
CA LEU A 53 -25.83 -2.23 27.24
C LEU A 53 -24.57 -2.56 28.04
N ASP A 54 -23.79 -3.58 27.65
CA ASP A 54 -22.50 -3.91 28.30
C ASP A 54 -21.48 -2.78 28.14
N PHE A 55 -21.45 -2.13 26.97
CA PHE A 55 -20.63 -0.95 26.73
C PHE A 55 -21.08 0.24 27.57
N SER A 56 -22.38 0.47 27.68
CA SER A 56 -22.95 1.55 28.51
C SER A 56 -22.65 1.32 29.99
N ILE A 57 -22.84 0.10 30.49
CA ILE A 57 -22.50 -0.30 31.86
C ILE A 57 -20.99 -0.16 32.08
N THR A 58 -20.15 -0.56 31.12
CA THR A 58 -18.70 -0.40 31.23
C THR A 58 -18.29 1.08 31.23
N ILE A 59 -18.92 1.93 30.43
CA ILE A 59 -18.68 3.39 30.46
C ILE A 59 -19.09 3.98 31.80
N VAL A 60 -20.25 3.56 32.32
CA VAL A 60 -20.76 3.97 33.63
C VAL A 60 -19.77 3.50 34.70
N ASP A 61 -19.46 2.22 34.80
CA ASP A 61 -18.55 1.67 35.81
C ASP A 61 -17.13 2.23 35.71
N THR A 62 -16.58 2.42 34.52
CA THR A 62 -15.23 3.00 34.35
C THR A 62 -15.22 4.51 34.56
N GLY A 63 -16.37 5.17 34.32
CA GLY A 63 -16.59 6.58 34.64
C GLY A 63 -16.81 6.84 36.13
N PHE A 64 -17.39 5.87 36.86
CA PHE A 64 -17.65 5.94 38.29
C PHE A 64 -16.49 5.39 39.14
N CYS A 65 -15.73 4.40 38.65
CA CYS A 65 -14.69 3.71 39.42
C CYS A 65 -13.31 3.79 38.75
N ARG A 66 -12.68 4.98 38.76
CA ARG A 66 -11.29 5.17 39.19
C ARG A 66 -10.96 6.67 39.15
N ASN A 67 -11.04 7.35 40.30
CA ASN A 67 -10.26 8.56 40.59
C ASN A 67 -10.45 8.96 42.05
N ASP A 68 -9.70 8.31 42.95
CA ASP A 68 -9.46 8.84 44.30
C ASP A 68 -8.55 10.11 44.29
N PHE A 69 -8.19 10.64 43.12
CA PHE A 69 -7.23 11.74 42.98
C PHE A 69 -7.72 12.99 42.22
N TYR A 70 -8.89 12.97 41.58
CA TYR A 70 -9.42 14.16 40.91
C TYR A 70 -10.93 14.24 41.13
N SER A 71 -11.37 15.37 41.70
CA SER A 71 -12.75 15.72 42.01
C SER A 71 -13.71 15.22 40.92
N THR A 72 -14.67 14.40 41.35
CA THR A 72 -15.68 13.67 40.57
C THR A 72 -16.34 14.49 39.47
N ASP A 73 -16.40 15.82 39.64
CA ASP A 73 -17.05 16.74 38.72
C ASP A 73 -16.35 16.98 37.38
N LYS A 74 -15.05 16.67 37.28
CA LYS A 74 -14.28 16.89 36.04
C LYS A 74 -14.27 15.67 35.12
N ASN A 75 -14.64 14.49 35.61
CA ASN A 75 -14.47 13.25 34.86
C ASN A 75 -15.60 12.99 33.86
N TYR A 76 -16.88 13.25 34.23
CA TYR A 76 -18.01 13.11 33.30
C TYR A 76 -17.91 14.02 32.08
N ASN A 77 -17.43 15.25 32.30
CA ASN A 77 -17.25 16.24 31.25
C ASN A 77 -16.24 15.77 30.21
N THR A 78 -15.16 15.10 30.60
CA THR A 78 -14.14 14.65 29.64
C THR A 78 -14.61 13.50 28.75
N ALA A 79 -15.34 12.53 29.31
CA ALA A 79 -15.91 11.43 28.55
C ALA A 79 -17.00 11.91 27.59
N PHE A 80 -17.87 12.81 28.06
CA PHE A 80 -18.90 13.43 27.23
C PHE A 80 -18.30 14.29 26.11
N ILE A 81 -17.30 15.11 26.41
CA ILE A 81 -16.58 15.92 25.40
C ILE A 81 -15.85 15.01 24.39
N ARG A 82 -15.34 13.85 24.80
CA ARG A 82 -14.73 12.88 23.89
C ARG A 82 -15.76 12.26 22.93
N LEU A 83 -16.93 11.88 23.43
CA LEU A 83 -18.03 11.38 22.61
C LEU A 83 -18.51 12.45 21.64
N LEU A 84 -18.76 13.67 22.13
CA LEU A 84 -19.21 14.80 21.31
C LEU A 84 -18.20 15.14 20.20
N LYS A 85 -16.90 15.21 20.51
CA LYS A 85 -15.84 15.45 19.51
C LYS A 85 -15.76 14.33 18.47
N SER A 86 -15.93 13.07 18.87
CA SER A 86 -15.92 11.93 17.95
C SER A 86 -17.12 11.94 17.01
N THR A 87 -18.32 12.29 17.51
CA THR A 87 -19.53 12.37 16.70
C THR A 87 -19.47 13.54 15.71
N ILE A 88 -19.05 14.73 16.17
CA ILE A 88 -18.90 15.90 15.30
C ILE A 88 -17.82 15.64 14.23
N GLY A 89 -16.68 15.06 14.62
CA GLY A 89 -15.63 14.65 13.68
C GLY A 89 -16.17 13.64 12.66
N GLY A 90 -16.89 12.62 13.11
CA GLY A 90 -17.53 11.65 12.23
C GLY A 90 -18.46 12.29 11.19
N ILE A 91 -19.31 13.24 11.59
CA ILE A 91 -20.24 13.92 10.67
C ILE A 91 -19.49 14.75 9.63
N VAL A 92 -18.49 15.54 10.04
CA VAL A 92 -17.73 16.40 9.13
C VAL A 92 -16.86 15.58 8.18
N TYR A 93 -16.20 14.53 8.67
CA TYR A 93 -15.32 13.69 7.86
C TYR A 93 -16.09 12.68 6.99
N MET A 94 -17.30 12.26 7.36
CA MET A 94 -18.12 11.40 6.49
C MET A 94 -18.50 12.06 5.17
N CYS A 95 -18.61 13.39 5.13
CA CYS A 95 -18.86 14.12 3.88
C CYS A 95 -17.61 14.22 2.99
N ARG A 96 -16.42 13.85 3.50
CA ARG A 96 -15.13 14.00 2.80
C ARG A 96 -14.50 12.63 2.53
N LEU A 97 -14.47 12.24 1.26
CA LEU A 97 -13.96 10.94 0.80
C LEU A 97 -12.43 10.79 0.86
N ASP A 98 -11.70 11.86 1.16
CA ASP A 98 -10.24 11.87 1.23
C ASP A 98 -9.67 11.42 2.58
N TYR A 99 -10.53 11.11 3.56
CA TYR A 99 -10.11 10.63 4.87
C TYR A 99 -10.97 9.45 5.31
N SER A 100 -10.33 8.37 5.77
CA SER A 100 -11.05 7.29 6.43
C SER A 100 -11.19 7.59 7.93
N PRO A 101 -12.41 7.68 8.48
CA PRO A 101 -12.64 7.84 9.91
C PRO A 101 -12.26 6.57 10.71
N LEU A 102 -12.01 5.46 10.02
CA LEU A 102 -11.50 4.22 10.60
C LEU A 102 -9.98 4.34 10.82
N GLY A 103 -9.48 3.75 11.91
CA GLY A 103 -8.04 3.77 12.20
C GLY A 103 -7.21 3.08 11.10
N ARG A 104 -5.90 3.38 11.03
CA ARG A 104 -4.98 2.95 9.95
C ARG A 104 -5.06 1.49 9.50
N LYS A 105 -5.37 0.58 10.43
CA LYS A 105 -5.47 -0.87 10.15
C LYS A 105 -6.80 -1.27 9.47
N LEU A 106 -7.80 -0.40 9.52
CA LEU A 106 -9.16 -0.63 9.02
C LEU A 106 -9.53 0.35 7.89
N GLU A 107 -8.59 1.15 7.39
CA GLU A 107 -8.79 2.05 6.24
C GLU A 107 -9.28 1.28 4.99
N THR A 108 -8.85 0.02 4.83
CA THR A 108 -9.28 -0.84 3.71
C THR A 108 -10.72 -1.35 3.85
N SER A 109 -11.29 -1.29 5.06
CA SER A 109 -12.69 -1.67 5.30
C SER A 109 -13.66 -0.57 4.88
N ASP A 110 -13.17 0.65 4.70
CA ASP A 110 -13.94 1.80 4.24
C ASP A 110 -14.07 1.78 2.72
N SER A 111 -15.27 1.48 2.23
CA SER A 111 -15.54 1.44 0.79
C SER A 111 -15.41 2.81 0.12
N GLY A 112 -15.71 3.90 0.83
CA GLY A 112 -15.63 5.26 0.30
C GLY A 112 -14.18 5.69 0.08
N PHE A 113 -13.35 5.53 1.11
CA PHE A 113 -11.92 5.84 1.03
C PHE A 113 -11.18 4.93 0.03
N SER A 114 -11.54 3.64 -0.04
CA SER A 114 -10.98 2.70 -1.01
C SER A 114 -11.30 3.10 -2.46
N ALA A 115 -12.55 3.48 -2.74
CA ALA A 115 -12.95 3.97 -4.05
C ALA A 115 -12.21 5.27 -4.45
N TYR A 116 -12.03 6.19 -3.50
CA TYR A 116 -11.25 7.42 -3.72
C TYR A 116 -9.78 7.13 -4.05
N CYS A 117 -9.12 6.25 -3.28
CA CYS A 117 -7.74 5.84 -3.58
C CYS A 117 -7.62 5.20 -4.97
N GLY A 118 -8.58 4.36 -5.34
CA GLY A 118 -8.67 3.77 -6.67
C GLY A 118 -8.79 4.82 -7.77
N PHE A 119 -9.69 5.79 -7.60
CA PHE A 119 -9.86 6.91 -8.53
C PHE A 119 -8.56 7.70 -8.74
N ILE A 120 -7.87 8.07 -7.66
CA ILE A 120 -6.60 8.80 -7.75
C ILE A 120 -5.53 7.97 -8.47
N HIS A 121 -5.46 6.66 -8.22
CA HIS A 121 -4.49 5.80 -8.90
C HIS A 121 -4.73 5.75 -10.41
N VAL A 122 -5.99 5.64 -10.83
CA VAL A 122 -6.41 5.65 -12.23
C VAL A 122 -6.11 7.01 -12.88
N GLU A 123 -6.46 8.11 -12.23
CA GLU A 123 -6.15 9.47 -12.72
C GLU A 123 -4.65 9.70 -12.87
N CYS A 124 -3.84 9.30 -11.89
CA CYS A 124 -2.38 9.42 -11.99
C CYS A 124 -1.80 8.55 -13.11
N ALA A 125 -2.36 7.37 -13.37
CA ALA A 125 -1.92 6.48 -14.45
C ALA A 125 -2.26 7.04 -15.84
N HIS A 126 -3.45 7.60 -16.01
CA HIS A 126 -3.91 8.11 -17.32
C HIS A 126 -3.49 9.55 -17.61
N ARG A 127 -3.41 10.41 -16.59
CA ARG A 127 -3.16 11.85 -16.74
C ARG A 127 -1.88 12.30 -16.04
N HIS A 128 -0.80 11.52 -16.18
CA HIS A 128 0.48 11.89 -15.60
C HIS A 128 1.04 13.16 -16.26
N PRO A 129 1.26 14.28 -15.53
CA PRO A 129 1.59 15.57 -16.14
C PRO A 129 2.92 15.56 -16.89
N VAL A 130 3.91 14.80 -16.40
CA VAL A 130 5.21 14.65 -17.08
C VAL A 130 5.06 13.90 -18.41
N LEU A 131 4.18 12.89 -18.46
CA LEU A 131 3.96 12.11 -19.68
C LEU A 131 3.26 12.97 -20.73
N LEU A 132 2.24 13.72 -20.33
CA LEU A 132 1.53 14.64 -21.22
C LEU A 132 2.45 15.73 -21.78
N CYS A 133 3.31 16.31 -20.93
CA CYS A 133 4.30 17.29 -21.38
C CYS A 133 5.32 16.66 -22.35
N PHE A 134 5.82 15.47 -22.03
CA PHE A 134 6.76 14.74 -22.89
C PHE A 134 6.15 14.40 -24.25
N ILE A 135 4.93 13.86 -24.29
CA ILE A 135 4.22 13.55 -25.54
C ILE A 135 3.93 14.84 -26.31
N SER A 136 3.48 15.90 -25.64
CA SER A 136 3.26 17.20 -26.28
C SER A 136 4.54 17.74 -26.93
N HIS A 137 5.69 17.60 -26.25
CA HIS A 137 6.98 17.99 -26.80
C HIS A 137 7.36 17.15 -28.03
N LEU A 138 7.27 15.81 -27.94
CA LEU A 138 7.55 14.91 -29.06
C LEU A 138 6.63 15.15 -30.26
N LEU A 139 5.34 15.36 -30.01
CA LEU A 139 4.34 15.59 -31.05
C LEU A 139 4.56 16.94 -31.73
N ARG A 140 4.92 17.98 -30.96
CA ARG A 140 5.28 19.29 -31.50
C ARG A 140 6.52 19.19 -32.39
N ASP A 141 7.56 18.47 -31.95
CA ASP A 141 8.78 18.26 -32.73
C ASP A 141 8.52 17.48 -34.03
N HIS A 142 7.53 16.59 -34.04
CA HIS A 142 7.14 15.82 -35.23
C HIS A 142 6.27 16.63 -36.21
N LEU A 143 5.24 17.33 -35.70
CA LEU A 143 4.28 18.08 -36.53
C LEU A 143 4.85 19.40 -37.03
N TYR A 144 5.47 20.14 -36.12
CA TYR A 144 6.27 21.29 -36.48
C TYR A 144 7.65 20.71 -36.72
N LYS A 145 7.96 20.36 -37.99
CA LYS A 145 9.33 20.10 -38.50
C LYS A 145 10.18 21.37 -38.32
N GLN A 146 10.27 21.84 -37.08
CA GLN A 146 11.14 22.92 -36.69
C GLN A 146 12.52 22.44 -37.06
N SER A 147 13.32 23.34 -37.64
CA SER A 147 14.74 23.12 -37.89
C SER A 147 15.46 22.98 -36.54
N PHE A 148 15.19 21.90 -35.81
CA PHE A 148 15.93 21.53 -34.63
C PHE A 148 17.32 21.21 -35.11
N LYS A 149 18.28 22.02 -34.68
CA LYS A 149 19.70 21.85 -34.95
C LYS A 149 20.06 20.42 -34.56
N HIS A 150 20.23 19.55 -35.54
CA HIS A 150 20.34 18.11 -35.28
C HIS A 150 21.55 17.88 -34.38
N TRP A 151 21.33 17.52 -33.11
CA TRP A 151 22.45 17.32 -32.19
C TRP A 151 23.29 16.17 -32.72
N SER A 152 24.60 16.39 -32.81
CA SER A 152 25.51 15.33 -33.22
C SER A 152 25.36 14.15 -32.24
N LYS A 153 25.50 12.93 -32.76
CA LYS A 153 25.46 11.72 -31.94
C LYS A 153 26.45 11.81 -30.77
N ALA A 154 27.61 12.43 -31.00
CA ALA A 154 28.61 12.71 -29.97
C ALA A 154 28.07 13.57 -28.83
N ARG A 155 27.40 14.70 -29.12
CA ARG A 155 26.85 15.58 -28.08
C ARG A 155 25.81 14.90 -27.20
N ARG A 156 24.94 14.06 -27.77
CA ARG A 156 23.96 13.28 -27.01
C ARG A 156 24.63 12.24 -26.10
N LYS A 157 25.67 11.56 -26.61
CA LYS A 157 26.47 10.61 -25.81
C LYS A 157 27.19 11.29 -24.64
N TRP A 158 27.79 12.45 -24.89
CA TRP A 158 28.45 13.26 -23.86
C TRP A 158 27.46 13.77 -22.80
N ALA A 159 26.30 14.31 -23.21
CA ALA A 159 25.26 14.74 -22.27
C ALA A 159 24.76 13.59 -21.39
N LEU A 160 24.60 12.39 -21.96
CA LEU A 160 24.24 11.19 -21.21
C LEU A 160 25.35 10.79 -20.22
N ALA A 161 26.63 10.85 -20.63
CA ALA A 161 27.75 10.53 -19.75
C ALA A 161 27.77 11.47 -18.53
N ILE A 162 27.64 12.78 -18.75
CA ILE A 162 27.56 13.79 -17.68
C ILE A 162 26.38 13.51 -16.75
N PHE A 163 25.20 13.20 -17.32
CA PHE A 163 24.01 12.86 -16.52
C PHE A 163 24.22 11.61 -15.65
N LEU A 164 24.91 10.59 -16.16
CA LEU A 164 25.18 9.35 -15.43
C LEU A 164 26.26 9.51 -14.36
N VAL A 165 27.27 10.34 -14.60
CA VAL A 165 28.28 10.70 -13.58
C VAL A 165 27.61 11.35 -12.37
N ASN A 166 26.65 12.26 -12.61
CA ASN A 166 25.89 12.91 -11.54
C ASN A 166 24.85 11.98 -10.87
N ASN A 167 24.51 10.85 -11.48
CA ASN A 167 23.48 9.92 -11.00
C ASN A 167 23.95 8.46 -11.01
N PRO A 168 24.91 8.07 -10.16
CA PRO A 168 25.59 6.77 -10.23
C PRO A 168 24.63 5.57 -10.05
N LYS A 169 23.56 5.74 -9.26
CA LYS A 169 22.53 4.70 -9.04
C LYS A 169 21.81 4.29 -10.34
N LEU A 170 21.70 5.21 -11.30
CA LEU A 170 21.05 4.95 -12.58
C LEU A 170 21.91 4.13 -13.53
N VAL A 171 23.24 4.08 -13.34
CA VAL A 171 24.15 3.29 -14.18
C VAL A 171 23.81 1.80 -14.09
N ASN A 172 23.67 1.27 -12.87
CA ASN A 172 23.34 -0.13 -12.65
C ASN A 172 21.94 -0.47 -13.19
N ARG A 173 20.96 0.41 -12.97
CA ARG A 173 19.60 0.25 -13.50
C ARG A 173 19.62 0.23 -15.03
N ARG A 174 20.35 1.16 -15.65
CA ARG A 174 20.48 1.22 -17.12
C ARG A 174 21.12 -0.04 -17.69
N LYS A 175 22.20 -0.55 -17.08
CA LYS A 175 22.83 -1.82 -17.48
C LYS A 175 21.84 -3.00 -17.37
N GLN A 176 21.07 -3.06 -16.28
CA GLN A 176 20.03 -4.09 -16.10
C GLN A 176 18.92 -3.99 -17.15
N PHE A 177 18.42 -2.79 -17.45
CA PHE A 177 17.41 -2.57 -18.48
C PHE A 177 17.93 -2.95 -19.88
N LEU A 178 19.17 -2.59 -20.21
CA LEU A 178 19.78 -2.93 -21.50
C LEU A 178 19.93 -4.44 -21.66
N ASN A 179 20.48 -5.12 -20.64
CA ASN A 179 20.62 -6.58 -20.64
C ASN A 179 19.27 -7.29 -20.77
N ARG A 180 18.20 -6.75 -20.15
CA ARG A 180 16.84 -7.28 -20.30
C ARG A 180 16.31 -7.10 -21.73
N SER A 181 16.55 -5.94 -22.35
CA SER A 181 16.16 -5.69 -23.74
C SER A 181 16.84 -6.65 -24.71
N THR A 182 18.16 -6.82 -24.61
CA THR A 182 18.94 -7.73 -25.45
C THR A 182 18.49 -9.18 -25.29
N LYS A 183 18.24 -9.64 -24.05
CA LYS A 183 17.70 -10.99 -23.82
C LYS A 183 16.33 -11.19 -24.44
N ASN A 184 15.46 -10.18 -24.38
CA ASN A 184 14.13 -10.25 -25.00
C ASN A 184 14.22 -10.31 -26.53
N GLU A 185 15.08 -9.51 -27.15
CA GLU A 185 15.32 -9.55 -28.60
C GLU A 185 15.85 -10.91 -29.06
N VAL A 186 16.82 -11.48 -28.33
CA VAL A 186 17.32 -12.84 -28.60
C VAL A 186 16.22 -13.88 -28.44
N LYS A 187 15.35 -13.77 -27.43
CA LYS A 187 14.22 -14.68 -27.26
C LYS A 187 13.20 -14.58 -28.39
N ILE A 188 12.87 -13.36 -28.85
CA ILE A 188 11.94 -13.13 -29.95
C ILE A 188 12.51 -13.74 -31.24
N THR A 189 13.77 -13.47 -31.56
CA THR A 189 14.43 -14.02 -32.76
C THR A 189 14.55 -15.55 -32.72
N LEU A 190 14.75 -16.17 -31.54
CA LEU A 190 14.72 -17.62 -31.39
C LEU A 190 13.31 -18.21 -31.57
N ILE A 191 12.26 -17.51 -31.10
CA ILE A 191 10.87 -17.92 -31.32
C ILE A 191 10.51 -17.79 -32.80
N GLU A 192 10.91 -16.71 -33.48
CA GLU A 192 10.72 -16.53 -34.92
C GLU A 192 11.45 -17.61 -35.73
N ARG A 193 12.69 -18.00 -35.36
CA ARG A 193 13.38 -19.13 -35.99
C ARG A 193 12.69 -20.48 -35.74
N LYS A 194 12.17 -20.71 -34.53
CA LYS A 194 11.45 -21.95 -34.18
C LYS A 194 10.10 -22.04 -34.89
N ASN A 195 9.43 -20.91 -35.12
CA ASN A 195 8.17 -20.84 -35.85
C ASN A 195 8.39 -20.86 -37.38
N GLY A 196 9.46 -20.23 -37.87
CA GLY A 196 9.89 -20.26 -39.27
C GLY A 196 10.24 -21.67 -39.74
N ASN A 197 10.89 -22.49 -38.90
CA ASN A 197 11.12 -23.91 -39.19
C ASN A 197 9.84 -24.77 -39.20
N LYS A 198 8.68 -24.21 -38.82
CA LYS A 198 7.36 -24.87 -38.92
C LYS A 198 6.54 -24.36 -40.10
N THR A 199 7.02 -23.31 -40.78
CA THR A 199 6.35 -22.66 -41.92
C THR A 199 7.35 -22.39 -43.05
N ASP A 200 8.06 -23.43 -43.49
CA ASP A 200 8.50 -23.49 -44.88
C ASP A 200 7.28 -23.87 -45.73
N ILE A 201 6.41 -22.89 -45.94
CA ILE A 201 5.49 -22.66 -47.07
C ILE A 201 4.92 -21.27 -46.81
N THR A 202 5.06 -20.36 -47.78
CA THR A 202 4.55 -18.97 -47.87
C THR A 202 5.39 -17.81 -47.27
N SER A 203 6.37 -17.38 -48.09
CA SER A 203 6.68 -15.99 -48.50
C SER A 203 7.03 -14.90 -47.46
N LEU A 204 8.34 -14.62 -47.38
CA LEU A 204 9.01 -13.34 -47.71
C LEU A 204 8.29 -12.00 -47.42
N SER A 205 8.77 -11.27 -46.40
CA SER A 205 8.86 -9.78 -46.39
C SER A 205 9.86 -9.34 -45.32
N THR A 206 11.12 -9.07 -45.67
CA THR A 206 11.69 -7.72 -45.89
C THR A 206 11.11 -6.62 -44.99
N VAL A 207 11.80 -6.31 -43.88
CA VAL A 207 12.08 -4.97 -43.29
C VAL A 207 12.53 -5.18 -41.85
N SER A 208 13.85 -5.19 -41.58
CA SER A 208 14.46 -4.76 -40.29
C SER A 208 15.96 -5.11 -40.27
N HIS A 209 16.78 -4.49 -41.11
CA HIS A 209 18.23 -4.78 -41.15
C HIS A 209 19.15 -3.57 -40.97
N ARG A 210 18.65 -2.44 -40.44
CA ARG A 210 19.44 -1.19 -40.32
C ARG A 210 19.79 -0.74 -38.90
N SER A 211 19.30 -1.41 -37.86
CA SER A 211 19.50 -0.99 -36.45
C SER A 211 20.70 -1.66 -35.76
N SER A 212 20.97 -2.94 -36.03
CA SER A 212 21.91 -3.72 -35.20
C SER A 212 23.41 -3.51 -35.50
N ILE A 213 23.79 -3.05 -36.69
CA ILE A 213 25.22 -2.97 -37.08
C ILE A 213 25.96 -1.83 -36.34
N GLY A 214 25.25 -0.76 -35.96
CA GLY A 214 25.86 0.41 -35.30
C GLY A 214 26.15 0.26 -33.81
N LEU A 215 25.61 -0.77 -33.14
CA LEU A 215 25.78 -0.99 -31.70
C LEU A 215 26.92 -1.96 -31.40
N GLN A 216 27.22 -2.91 -32.29
CA GLN A 216 28.31 -3.87 -32.13
C GLN A 216 29.69 -3.18 -32.28
N LEU A 217 29.85 -2.33 -33.29
CA LEU A 217 31.10 -1.59 -33.55
C LEU A 217 31.51 -0.62 -32.43
N ALA A 218 30.55 -0.15 -31.61
CA ALA A 218 30.84 0.76 -30.51
C ALA A 218 31.27 0.04 -29.21
N LEU A 219 31.01 -1.26 -29.10
CA LEU A 219 31.43 -2.09 -27.96
C LEU A 219 32.86 -2.62 -28.15
N ASP A 220 33.25 -2.93 -29.39
CA ASP A 220 34.62 -3.35 -29.69
C ASP A 220 35.64 -2.22 -29.50
N ASP A 221 35.24 -0.96 -29.77
CA ASP A 221 36.08 0.23 -29.56
C ASP A 221 36.29 0.57 -28.07
N LEU A 222 35.41 0.09 -27.19
CA LEU A 222 35.51 0.27 -25.73
C LEU A 222 36.33 -0.84 -25.05
N SER A 223 36.43 -2.02 -25.66
CA SER A 223 37.29 -3.12 -25.22
C SER A 223 38.78 -2.79 -25.38
N VAL A 224 39.15 -2.09 -26.46
CA VAL A 224 40.55 -1.73 -26.76
C VAL A 224 41.09 -0.63 -25.83
N ARG A 225 40.23 0.15 -25.16
CA ARG A 225 40.63 1.31 -24.36
C ARG A 225 40.87 1.04 -22.87
N GLU A 226 40.64 -0.18 -22.39
CA GLU A 226 40.99 -0.60 -21.00
C GLU A 226 42.35 -1.30 -20.89
N GLN A 227 43.21 -1.22 -21.91
CA GLN A 227 44.57 -1.80 -21.89
C GLN A 227 45.71 -0.76 -21.95
N PHE A 228 45.42 0.53 -21.74
CA PHE A 228 46.45 1.57 -21.53
C PHE A 228 46.05 2.53 -20.41
#